data_AF-A0A9P3CGN0-F1
#
_entry.id   AF-A0A9P3CGN0-F1
#
_cell.length_a   1.000
_cell.length_b   1.000
_cell.length_c   1.000
_cell.angle_alpha   90.00
_cell.angle_beta   90.00
_cell.angle_gamma   90.00
#
_symmetry.space_group_name_H-M   'P 1'
#
loop_
_entity.id
_entity.type
_entity.pdbx_description
1 polymer ?
#
loop_
_entity_poly.entity_id
_entity_poly.type
_entity_poly.pdbx_seq_one_letter_code
_entity_poly.pdbx_strand_id
1 'polypeptide(L)'
;MASNTDLPLSSDIKLSQTLKEQQKDYDCTPCRIMGSTAFVGLGAYTYYSGMKQLREQESVILKSGSRFKIFPRKVAIVATSAVCAGLGMYRLVN
;
A
#
# COMPACT_ATOMS: atom_id res chain seq x y z
N MET A 1 32.79 6.72 -0.55
CA MET A 1 33.71 7.13 -1.62
C MET A 1 33.43 6.30 -2.86
N ALA A 2 32.84 6.92 -3.87
CA ALA A 2 33.00 6.61 -5.30
C ALA A 2 32.23 7.72 -6.05
N SER A 3 32.91 8.84 -6.24
CA SER A 3 32.48 9.92 -7.13
C SER A 3 32.75 9.47 -8.56
N ASN A 4 31.81 9.66 -9.49
CA ASN A 4 32.07 9.81 -10.92
C ASN A 4 30.89 10.54 -11.56
N THR A 5 30.90 11.87 -11.43
CA THR A 5 30.39 12.76 -12.47
C THR A 5 31.32 12.66 -13.69
N ASP A 6 30.77 12.98 -14.87
CA ASP A 6 31.49 13.21 -16.15
C ASP A 6 31.63 12.02 -17.11
N LEU A 7 30.50 11.62 -17.73
CA LEU A 7 30.50 11.06 -19.10
C LEU A 7 29.64 11.97 -20.01
N PRO A 8 30.10 12.32 -21.23
CA PRO A 8 29.35 13.20 -22.14
C PRO A 8 28.03 12.54 -22.53
N LEU A 9 26.94 13.21 -22.17
CA LEU A 9 25.55 12.79 -22.32
C LEU A 9 25.09 12.82 -23.79
N SER A 10 25.65 11.95 -24.64
CA SER A 10 25.14 11.68 -25.99
C SER A 10 24.04 10.59 -25.99
N SER A 11 23.77 9.97 -24.83
CA SER A 11 23.00 8.72 -24.71
C SER A 11 21.56 8.87 -24.21
N ASP A 12 21.05 10.09 -24.02
CA ASP A 12 19.63 10.30 -23.63
C ASP A 12 18.66 9.62 -24.64
N ILE A 13 19.07 9.60 -25.91
CA ILE A 13 18.33 8.96 -27.01
C ILE A 13 18.39 7.42 -26.96
N LYS A 14 19.46 6.83 -26.37
CA LYS A 14 19.64 5.37 -26.28
C LYS A 14 19.14 4.76 -24.98
N LEU A 15 19.19 5.47 -23.85
CA LEU A 15 18.81 4.93 -22.55
C LEU A 15 17.31 4.57 -22.51
N SER A 16 16.46 5.44 -23.04
CA SER A 16 15.02 5.21 -23.11
C SER A 16 14.65 4.03 -24.01
N GLN A 17 15.40 3.79 -25.09
CA GLN A 17 15.22 2.64 -25.96
C GLN A 17 15.66 1.34 -25.28
N THR A 18 16.84 1.33 -24.64
CA THR A 18 17.31 0.17 -23.87
C THR A 18 16.40 -0.14 -22.69
N LEU A 19 15.86 0.86 -21.99
CA LEU A 19 14.90 0.63 -20.90
C LEU A 19 13.59 0.03 -21.40
N LYS A 20 13.08 0.50 -22.56
CA LYS A 20 11.90 -0.10 -23.20
C LYS A 20 12.15 -1.53 -23.67
N GLU A 21 13.35 -1.84 -24.15
CA GLU A 21 13.74 -3.20 -24.56
C GLU A 21 13.85 -4.13 -23.36
N GLN A 22 14.51 -3.69 -22.28
CA GLN A 22 14.62 -4.43 -21.02
C GLN A 22 13.26 -4.58 -20.31
N GLN A 23 12.38 -3.59 -20.39
CA GLN A 23 11.01 -3.65 -19.85
C GLN A 23 10.14 -4.66 -20.62
N LYS A 24 10.46 -4.95 -21.89
CA LYS A 24 9.80 -6.01 -22.65
C LYS A 24 10.17 -7.41 -22.15
N ASP A 25 11.42 -7.58 -21.70
CA ASP A 25 11.92 -8.85 -21.17
C ASP A 25 11.61 -9.04 -19.68
N TYR A 26 11.47 -7.94 -18.91
CA TYR A 26 11.08 -7.98 -17.49
C TYR A 26 9.57 -7.98 -17.32
N ASP A 27 9.00 -9.17 -17.16
CA ASP A 27 7.60 -9.33 -16.81
C ASP A 27 7.39 -8.92 -15.34
N CYS A 28 6.82 -7.73 -15.12
CA CYS A 28 6.51 -7.20 -13.78
C CYS A 28 5.22 -7.79 -13.17
N THR A 29 4.55 -8.70 -13.88
CA THR A 29 3.33 -9.39 -13.41
C THR A 29 3.48 -10.06 -12.05
N PRO A 30 4.54 -10.84 -11.71
CA PRO A 30 4.69 -11.43 -10.38
C PRO A 30 4.83 -10.36 -9.29
N CYS A 31 5.57 -9.27 -9.56
CA CYS A 31 5.76 -8.17 -8.62
C CYS A 31 4.45 -7.42 -8.34
N ARG A 32 3.62 -7.21 -9.37
CA ARG A 32 2.29 -6.64 -9.22
C ARG A 32 1.36 -7.54 -8.42
N ILE A 33 1.37 -8.84 -8.71
CA ILE A 33 0.54 -9.81 -8.00
C ILE A 33 0.97 -9.91 -6.53
N MET A 34 2.25 -10.03 -6.23
CA MET A 34 2.73 -10.05 -4.84
C MET A 34 2.41 -8.74 -4.10
N GLY A 35 2.69 -7.58 -4.71
CA GLY A 35 2.41 -6.30 -4.07
C GLY A 35 0.93 -6.08 -3.82
N SER A 36 0.07 -6.36 -4.81
CA SER A 36 -1.37 -6.22 -4.68
C SER A 36 -1.96 -7.17 -3.64
N THR A 37 -1.58 -8.45 -3.66
CA THR A 37 -2.06 -9.44 -2.70
C THR A 37 -1.65 -9.08 -1.27
N ALA A 38 -0.42 -8.60 -1.05
CA ALA A 38 0.04 -8.16 0.25
C ALA A 38 -0.82 -6.99 0.80
N PHE A 39 -1.01 -5.93 0.01
CA PHE A 39 -1.77 -4.76 0.45
C PHE A 39 -3.28 -5.04 0.63
N VAL A 40 -3.88 -5.82 -0.27
CA VAL A 40 -5.29 -6.24 -0.13
C VAL A 40 -5.46 -7.16 1.08
N GLY A 41 -4.57 -8.12 1.28
CA GLY A 41 -4.57 -9.01 2.44
C GLY A 41 -4.44 -8.24 3.76
N LEU A 42 -3.51 -7.29 3.82
CA LEU A 42 -3.34 -6.40 4.98
C LEU A 42 -4.58 -5.54 5.22
N GLY A 43 -5.19 -4.99 4.17
CA GLY A 43 -6.42 -4.21 4.27
C GLY A 43 -7.58 -5.03 4.85
N ALA A 44 -7.81 -6.23 4.30
CA ALA A 44 -8.84 -7.15 4.77
C ALA A 44 -8.59 -7.60 6.22
N TYR A 45 -7.35 -7.95 6.56
CA TYR A 45 -6.96 -8.35 7.91
C TYR A 45 -7.14 -7.23 8.93
N THR A 46 -6.75 -5.99 8.57
CA THR A 46 -6.92 -4.80 9.42
C THR A 46 -8.39 -4.55 9.70
N TYR A 47 -9.25 -4.67 8.69
CA TYR A 47 -10.69 -4.52 8.87
C TYR A 47 -11.25 -5.59 9.82
N TYR A 48 -10.95 -6.86 9.57
CA TYR A 48 -11.47 -7.97 10.37
C TYR A 48 -10.99 -7.91 11.83
N SER A 49 -9.68 -7.81 12.03
CA SER A 49 -9.07 -7.78 13.37
C SER A 49 -9.42 -6.50 14.14
N GLY A 50 -9.43 -5.36 13.46
CA GLY A 50 -9.80 -4.07 14.07
C GLY A 50 -11.26 -4.07 14.53
N MET A 51 -12.19 -4.53 13.69
CA MET A 51 -13.61 -4.59 14.05
C MET A 51 -13.88 -5.57 15.20
N LYS A 52 -13.12 -6.67 15.28
CA LYS A 52 -13.19 -7.61 16.41
C LYS A 52 -12.72 -6.95 17.71
N GLN A 53 -11.56 -6.29 17.70
CA GLN A 53 -11.04 -5.59 18.89
C GLN A 53 -11.99 -4.48 19.38
N LEU A 54 -12.65 -3.75 18.48
CA LEU A 54 -13.61 -2.72 18.89
C LEU A 54 -14.85 -3.28 19.56
N ARG A 55 -15.36 -4.43 19.09
CA ARG A 55 -16.51 -5.11 19.70
C ARG A 55 -16.21 -5.59 21.10
N GLU A 56 -15.03 -6.18 21.29
CA GLU A 56 -14.60 -6.68 22.61
C GLU A 56 -14.42 -5.54 23.62
N GLN A 57 -13.96 -4.38 23.18
CA GLN A 57 -13.73 -3.22 24.04
C GLN A 57 -14.92 -2.25 24.12
N GLU A 58 -16.03 -2.54 23.45
CA GLU A 58 -17.16 -1.61 23.33
C GLU A 58 -17.75 -1.22 24.69
N SER A 59 -17.92 -2.19 25.58
CA SER A 59 -18.44 -1.98 26.93
C SER A 59 -17.51 -1.12 27.80
N VAL A 60 -16.20 -1.32 27.67
CA VAL A 60 -15.17 -0.54 28.39
C VAL A 60 -15.14 0.90 27.87
N ILE A 61 -15.26 1.09 26.56
CA ILE A 61 -15.23 2.41 25.92
C ILE A 61 -16.46 3.23 26.34
N LEU A 62 -17.64 2.61 26.34
CA LEU A 62 -18.89 3.23 26.79
C LEU A 62 -18.81 3.62 28.27
N LYS A 63 -18.18 2.78 29.11
CA LYS A 63 -17.99 3.04 30.54
C LYS A 63 -16.93 4.12 30.82
N SER A 64 -15.95 4.31 29.94
CA SER A 64 -14.82 5.24 30.16
C SER A 64 -15.16 6.73 30.06
N GLY A 65 -16.36 7.10 29.60
CA GLY A 65 -16.79 8.51 29.50
C GLY A 65 -15.96 9.37 28.52
N SER A 66 -15.13 8.75 27.68
CA SER A 66 -14.27 9.45 26.73
C SER A 66 -15.06 10.35 25.77
N ARG A 67 -14.56 11.57 25.53
CA ARG A 67 -15.07 12.51 24.53
C ARG A 67 -15.03 11.91 23.11
N PHE A 68 -14.07 11.00 22.87
CA PHE A 68 -13.93 10.26 21.63
C PHE A 68 -14.54 8.86 21.78
N LYS A 69 -15.80 8.76 21.34
CA LYS A 69 -16.60 7.53 21.33
C LYS A 69 -16.04 6.46 20.35
N ILE A 70 -16.84 5.43 20.11
CA ILE A 70 -16.58 4.34 19.16
C ILE A 70 -16.37 4.82 17.71
N PHE A 71 -17.05 5.91 17.29
CA PHE A 71 -17.08 6.37 15.90
C PHE A 71 -15.69 6.67 15.29
N PRO A 72 -14.85 7.56 15.86
CA PRO A 72 -13.53 7.86 15.28
C PRO A 72 -12.65 6.61 15.14
N ARG A 73 -12.76 5.64 16.07
CA ARG A 73 -12.01 4.39 16.03
C ARG A 73 -12.45 3.50 14.86
N LYS A 74 -13.76 3.41 14.60
CA LYS A 74 -14.30 2.70 13.43
C LYS A 74 -13.85 3.36 12.13
N VAL A 75 -13.93 4.70 12.06
CA VAL A 75 -13.52 5.44 10.87
C VAL A 75 -12.04 5.23 10.57
N ALA A 76 -11.17 5.25 11.58
CA ALA A 76 -9.74 5.01 11.40
C ALA A 76 -9.48 3.62 10.78
N ILE A 77 -10.09 2.56 11.30
CA ILE A 77 -9.92 1.19 10.78
C ILE A 77 -10.44 1.08 9.35
N VAL A 78 -11.63 1.61 9.09
CA VAL A 78 -12.22 1.60 7.74
C VAL A 78 -11.36 2.39 6.78
N ALA A 79 -10.87 3.57 7.17
CA ALA A 79 -9.99 4.38 6.33
C ALA A 79 -8.68 3.66 6.01
N THR A 80 -7.97 3.14 7.02
CA THR A 80 -6.70 2.44 6.81
C THR A 80 -6.88 1.17 5.97
N SER A 81 -7.93 0.39 6.23
CA SER A 81 -8.22 -0.81 5.43
C SER A 81 -8.59 -0.48 3.98
N ALA A 82 -9.41 0.55 3.76
CA ALA A 82 -9.77 1.01 2.42
C ALA A 82 -8.56 1.54 1.64
N VAL A 83 -7.66 2.30 2.30
CA VAL A 83 -6.44 2.80 1.67
C VAL A 83 -5.51 1.65 1.29
N CYS A 84 -5.27 0.69 2.19
CA CYS A 84 -4.44 -0.47 1.88
C CYS A 84 -5.02 -1.29 0.72
N ALA A 85 -6.31 -1.65 0.80
CA ALA A 85 -6.95 -2.44 -0.26
C ALA A 85 -7.01 -1.66 -1.59
N GLY A 86 -7.31 -0.37 -1.54
CA GLY A 86 -7.37 0.51 -2.71
C GLY A 86 -6.02 0.65 -3.42
N LEU A 87 -4.94 0.87 -2.66
CA LEU A 87 -3.58 0.92 -3.22
C LEU A 87 -3.15 -0.43 -3.80
N GLY A 88 -3.52 -1.54 -3.15
CA GLY A 88 -3.27 -2.88 -3.65
C GLY A 88 -3.97 -3.15 -4.99
N MET A 89 -5.26 -2.82 -5.11
CA MET A 89 -5.99 -2.95 -6.37
C MET A 89 -5.47 -2.00 -7.45
N TYR A 90 -5.17 -0.74 -7.11
CA TYR A 90 -4.64 0.22 -8.07
C TYR A 90 -3.32 -0.24 -8.69
N ARG A 91 -2.40 -0.80 -7.89
CA ARG A 91 -1.13 -1.35 -8.37
C ARG A 91 -1.27 -2.56 -9.29
N LEU A 92 -2.37 -3.31 -9.19
CA LEU A 92 -2.63 -4.44 -10.08
C LEU A 92 -3.00 -3.95 -11.50
N VAL A 93 -3.81 -2.89 -11.57
CA VAL A 93 -4.37 -2.37 -12.82
C VAL A 93 -3.43 -1.40 -13.52
N ASN A 94 -2.76 -0.50 -12.79
CA ASN A 94 -1.91 0.55 -13.35
C ASN A 94 -0.47 0.10 -13.53
#